data_AF-A0A2N9FE91-F1
#
_entry.id   AF-A0A2N9FE91-F1
#
_cell.length_a   1.000
_cell.length_b   1.000
_cell.length_c   1.000
_cell.angle_alpha   90.00
_cell.angle_beta   90.00
_cell.angle_gamma   90.00
#
_symmetry.space_group_name_H-M   'P 1'
#
loop_
_entity.id
_entity.type
_entity.pdbx_description
1 polymer ?
#
loop_
_entity_poly.entity_id
_entity_poly.type
_entity_poly.pdbx_seq_one_letter_code
_entity_poly.pdbx_strand_id
1 'polypeptide(L)'
;MGDETESRNFCYSLEVGANSRKLIWEGTPRSIRDSHRKVRDSHDGLIIQRNMALFFSGGDRKELKLRITGRIWKEQQNPDGGVCIPNICS
;
A
#
# COMPACT_ATOMS: atom_id res chain seq x y z
N MET A 1 -17.72 3.21 12.04
CA MET A 1 -17.05 2.76 10.81
C MET A 1 -17.26 3.86 9.79
N GLY A 2 -16.20 4.57 9.39
CA GLY A 2 -16.30 5.78 8.57
C GLY A 2 -16.85 5.54 7.17
N ASP A 3 -17.40 6.58 6.58
CA ASP A 3 -17.91 6.56 5.21
C ASP A 3 -16.77 6.73 4.17
N GLU A 4 -17.10 6.58 2.89
CA GLU A 4 -16.12 6.73 1.79
C GLU A 4 -15.57 8.17 1.72
N THR A 5 -16.33 9.15 2.20
CA THR A 5 -15.92 10.55 2.21
C THR A 5 -14.86 10.80 3.28
N GLU A 6 -14.99 10.17 4.44
CA GLU A 6 -14.02 10.19 5.51
C GLU A 6 -12.75 9.43 5.14
N SER A 7 -12.86 8.30 4.41
CA SER A 7 -11.69 7.50 4.04
C SER A 7 -10.73 8.26 3.13
N ARG A 8 -11.23 9.19 2.29
CA ARG A 8 -10.43 10.09 1.45
C ARG A 8 -9.52 11.04 2.23
N ASN A 9 -9.81 11.26 3.51
CA ASN A 9 -8.94 12.07 4.37
C ASN A 9 -7.76 11.27 4.92
N PHE A 10 -7.66 9.98 4.63
CA PHE A 10 -6.58 9.14 5.10
C PHE A 10 -5.73 8.67 3.93
N CYS A 11 -4.43 8.60 4.18
CA CYS A 11 -3.45 7.98 3.31
C CYS A 11 -2.77 6.86 4.09
N TYR A 12 -2.43 5.78 3.39
CA TYR A 12 -1.67 4.67 3.96
C TYR A 12 -0.46 4.34 3.09
N SER A 13 0.58 3.80 3.70
CA SER A 13 1.71 3.16 3.01
C SER A 13 1.96 1.76 3.55
N LEU A 14 2.23 0.82 2.64
CA LEU A 14 2.70 -0.53 2.92
C LEU A 14 4.12 -0.65 2.37
N GLU A 15 5.08 -0.92 3.25
CA GLU A 15 6.48 -1.14 2.87
C GLU A 15 6.83 -2.62 3.02
N VAL A 16 7.44 -3.19 1.98
CA VAL A 16 8.03 -4.53 1.99
C VAL A 16 9.47 -4.42 1.52
N GLY A 17 10.42 -4.80 2.36
CA GLY A 17 11.83 -4.62 2.04
C GLY A 17 12.79 -5.34 2.97
N ALA A 18 13.99 -5.57 2.45
CA ALA A 18 15.14 -6.13 3.15
C ALA A 18 16.43 -5.69 2.45
N ASN A 19 17.57 -5.71 3.16
CA ASN A 19 18.90 -5.43 2.60
C ASN A 19 18.96 -4.11 1.77
N SER A 20 18.47 -3.02 2.38
CA SER A 20 18.43 -1.67 1.78
C SER A 20 17.56 -1.50 0.53
N ARG A 21 16.88 -2.56 0.06
CA ARG A 21 15.86 -2.47 -0.99
C ARG A 21 14.47 -2.58 -0.37
N LYS A 22 13.56 -1.73 -0.83
CA LYS A 22 12.17 -1.74 -0.40
C LYS A 22 11.24 -1.42 -1.55
N LEU A 23 10.04 -1.95 -1.46
CA LEU A 23 8.90 -1.64 -2.29
C LEU A 23 7.85 -1.00 -1.39
N ILE A 24 7.35 0.16 -1.81
CA ILE A 24 6.34 0.92 -1.08
C ILE A 24 5.09 0.98 -1.95
N TRP A 25 3.94 0.71 -1.36
CA TRP A 25 2.62 0.88 -1.95
C TRP A 25 1.86 1.92 -1.12
N GLU A 26 1.38 2.98 -1.75
CA GLU A 26 0.64 4.05 -1.08
C GLU A 26 -0.73 4.24 -1.73
N GLY A 27 -1.71 4.68 -0.93
CA GLY A 27 -3.04 4.99 -1.46
C GLY A 27 -4.01 5.44 -0.38
N THR A 28 -5.27 5.59 -0.77
CA THR A 28 -6.40 5.88 0.13
C THR A 28 -6.98 4.55 0.64
N PRO A 29 -7.21 4.38 1.96
CA PRO A 29 -7.75 3.14 2.47
C PRO A 29 -9.16 2.90 1.92
N ARG A 30 -9.38 1.69 1.39
CA ARG A 30 -10.70 1.21 0.98
C ARG A 30 -11.58 1.03 2.22
N SER A 31 -12.91 1.12 2.03
CA SER A 31 -13.85 0.84 3.10
C SER A 31 -13.66 -0.59 3.58
N ILE A 32 -13.69 -0.82 4.90
CA ILE A 32 -13.62 -2.18 5.47
C ILE A 32 -14.82 -3.07 5.09
N ARG A 33 -15.84 -2.48 4.47
CA ARG A 33 -16.98 -3.17 3.87
C ARG A 33 -16.62 -3.88 2.56
N ASP A 34 -15.52 -3.49 1.92
CA ASP A 34 -15.00 -4.17 0.74
C ASP A 34 -14.32 -5.49 1.11
N SER A 35 -14.77 -6.57 0.49
CA SER A 35 -14.14 -7.89 0.66
C SER A 35 -12.73 -7.93 0.06
N HIS A 36 -11.85 -8.74 0.64
CA HIS A 36 -10.49 -8.98 0.11
C HIS A 36 -10.49 -9.48 -1.35
N ARG A 37 -11.55 -10.15 -1.82
CA ARG A 37 -11.68 -10.56 -3.22
C ARG A 37 -11.78 -9.36 -4.16
N LYS A 38 -12.63 -8.38 -3.84
CA LYS A 38 -12.76 -7.15 -4.64
C LYS A 38 -11.43 -6.40 -4.73
N VAL A 39 -10.73 -6.27 -3.61
CA VAL A 39 -9.41 -5.60 -3.52
C VAL A 39 -8.38 -6.31 -4.41
N ARG A 40 -8.33 -7.65 -4.35
CA ARG A 40 -7.44 -8.47 -5.18
C ARG A 40 -7.79 -8.37 -6.66
N ASP A 41 -9.06 -8.54 -7.02
CA ASP A 41 -9.49 -8.63 -8.41
C ASP A 41 -9.38 -7.25 -9.11
N SER A 42 -9.50 -6.15 -8.37
CA SER A 42 -9.27 -4.79 -8.88
C SER A 42 -7.79 -4.37 -8.90
N HIS A 43 -6.86 -5.25 -8.50
CA HIS A 43 -5.43 -4.92 -8.36
C HIS A 43 -5.18 -3.68 -7.49
N ASP A 44 -6.06 -3.44 -6.51
CA ASP A 44 -6.04 -2.24 -5.66
C ASP A 44 -5.40 -2.55 -4.31
N GLY A 45 -4.17 -3.07 -4.38
CA GLY A 45 -3.42 -3.47 -3.21
C GLY A 45 -2.01 -3.89 -3.55
N LEU A 46 -1.19 -4.08 -2.52
CA LEU A 46 0.20 -4.48 -2.72
C LEU A 46 0.29 -5.92 -3.27
N ILE A 47 0.65 -6.04 -4.55
CA ILE A 47 0.94 -7.32 -5.20
C ILE A 47 2.44 -7.43 -5.44
N ILE A 48 3.04 -8.52 -4.98
CA ILE A 48 4.47 -8.80 -5.15
C ILE A 48 4.66 -10.16 -5.84
N GLN A 49 5.49 -10.19 -6.88
CA GLN A 49 5.83 -11.45 -7.55
C GLN A 49 6.69 -12.34 -6.66
N ARG A 50 6.53 -13.67 -6.81
CA ARG A 50 7.26 -14.67 -6.01
C ARG A 50 8.77 -14.43 -5.97
N ASN A 51 9.39 -14.11 -7.11
CA ASN A 51 10.83 -13.88 -7.17
C ASN A 51 11.27 -12.64 -6.37
N MET A 52 10.47 -11.57 -6.37
CA MET A 52 10.73 -10.39 -5.54
C MET A 52 10.48 -10.70 -4.06
N ALA A 53 9.43 -11.47 -3.75
CA ALA A 53 9.15 -11.88 -2.38
C ALA A 53 10.28 -12.74 -1.79
N LEU A 54 10.82 -13.68 -2.58
CA LEU A 54 11.98 -14.49 -2.18
C LEU A 54 13.24 -13.63 -1.98
N PHE A 55 13.43 -12.59 -2.80
CA PHE A 55 14.54 -11.65 -2.62
C PHE A 55 14.45 -10.91 -1.27
N PHE A 56 13.27 -10.44 -0.90
CA PHE A 56 13.07 -9.77 0.40
C PHE A 56 13.07 -10.72 1.60
N SER A 57 12.93 -12.02 1.38
CA SER A 57 12.91 -13.02 2.45
C SER A 57 14.29 -13.34 3.04
N GLY A 58 15.40 -12.95 2.38
CA GLY A 58 16.76 -13.01 2.93
C GLY A 58 17.35 -14.40 3.24
N GLY A 59 16.64 -15.50 2.97
CA GLY A 59 17.07 -16.89 3.28
C GLY A 59 17.31 -17.76 2.03
N ASP A 60 17.29 -19.10 2.20
CA ASP A 60 17.58 -20.14 1.17
C ASP A 60 16.57 -20.22 0.00
N ARG A 61 15.74 -19.21 -0.23
CA ARG A 61 14.65 -19.18 -1.24
C ARG A 61 13.61 -20.31 -1.12
N LYS A 62 13.61 -21.03 0.00
CA LYS A 62 12.67 -22.13 0.29
C LYS A 62 11.45 -21.66 1.09
N GLU A 63 11.63 -20.66 1.95
CA GLU A 63 10.56 -20.07 2.76
C GLU A 63 10.35 -18.60 2.41
N LEU A 64 9.10 -18.13 2.54
CA LEU A 64 8.71 -16.73 2.39
C LEU A 64 8.53 -16.12 3.79
N LYS A 65 9.55 -15.40 4.26
CA LYS A 65 9.55 -14.61 5.50
C LYS A 65 9.65 -13.13 5.13
N LEU A 66 8.50 -12.54 4.81
CA LEU A 66 8.40 -11.12 4.49
C LEU A 66 8.11 -10.30 5.75
N ARG A 67 8.78 -9.15 5.89
CA ARG A 67 8.37 -8.11 6.82
C ARG A 67 7.57 -7.05 6.06
N ILE A 68 6.35 -6.82 6.52
CA ILE A 68 5.46 -5.78 5.99
C ILE A 68 5.30 -4.72 7.08
N THR A 69 5.61 -3.47 6.76
CA THR A 69 5.40 -2.32 7.66
C THR A 69 4.28 -1.46 7.09
N GLY A 70 3.21 -1.29 7.85
CA GLY A 70 2.10 -0.40 7.49
C GLY A 70 2.19 0.94 8.22
N ARG A 71 1.87 2.03 7.54
CA ARG A 71 1.62 3.35 8.13
C ARG A 71 0.30 3.89 7.61
N ILE A 72 -0.46 4.57 8.47
CA ILE A 72 -1.68 5.29 8.11
C ILE A 72 -1.63 6.67 8.76
N TRP A 73 -2.03 7.69 8.02
CA TRP A 73 -2.10 9.06 8.52
C TRP A 73 -3.30 9.78 7.90
N LYS A 74 -3.75 10.83 8.58
CA LYS A 74 -4.82 11.69 8.08
C LYS A 74 -4.17 12.87 7.35
N GLU A 75 -4.52 13.05 6.08
CA GLU A 75 -4.18 14.28 5.35
C GLU A 75 -5.18 15.37 5.75
N GLN A 76 -4.67 16.53 6.17
CA GLN A 76 -5.52 17.71 6.35
C GLN A 76 -5.84 18.25 4.96
N GLN A 77 -7.13 18.25 4.58
CA GLN A 77 -7.56 19.01 3.41
C GLN A 77 -7.30 20.50 3.69
N ASN A 78 -6.22 21.02 3.13
CA ASN A 78 -6.08 22.46 2.99
C ASN A 78 -7.13 22.92 1.97
N PRO A 79 -8.03 23.87 2.32
CA PRO A 79 -9.09 24.31 1.42
C PRO A 79 -8.59 24.97 0.11
N ASP A 80 -7.28 25.21 -0.02
CA ASP A 80 -6.64 25.85 -1.18
C ASP A 80 -5.64 24.94 -1.95
N GLY A 81 -5.55 23.64 -1.64
CA GLY A 81 -4.55 22.74 -2.22
C GLY A 81 -5.06 21.90 -3.38
N GLY A 82 -4.71 22.30 -4.62
CA GLY A 82 -5.08 21.61 -5.86
C GLY A 82 -4.76 20.10 -5.87
N VAL A 83 -5.69 19.37 -6.51
CA VAL A 83 -5.63 17.99 -7.03
C VAL A 83 -4.29 17.29 -6.79
N CYS A 84 -4.29 16.24 -5.95
CA CYS A 84 -3.19 15.30 -5.81
C CYS A 84 -2.93 14.65 -7.19
N ILE A 85 -1.94 15.18 -7.91
CA ILE A 85 -1.47 14.59 -9.16
C ILE A 85 -0.73 13.30 -8.79
N PRO A 86 -1.13 12.12 -9.29
CA PRO A 86 -0.33 10.93 -9.12
C PRO A 86 1.02 11.18 -9.81
N ASN A 87 2.11 11.05 -9.05
CA ASN A 87 3.46 11.22 -9.56
C ASN A 87 3.72 10.11 -10.62
N ILE A 88 3.49 10.44 -11.89
CA ILE A 88 3.91 9.62 -13.02
C ILE A 88 5.40 9.89 -13.18
N CYS A 89 6.22 9.00 -12.62
CA CYS A 89 7.66 9.00 -12.85
C CYS A 89 7.94 8.64 -14.33
N SER A 90 8.63 9.55 -15.04
CA SER A 90 9.31 9.27 -16.33
C SER A 90 10.65 8.59 -16.13
#